data_AF-A0A929ZZ37-F1
#
_entry.id   AF-A0A929ZZ37-F1
#
_cell.length_a   1.000
_cell.length_b   1.000
_cell.length_c   1.000
_cell.angle_alpha   90.00
_cell.angle_beta   90.00
_cell.angle_gamma   90.00
#
_symmetry.space_group_name_H-M   'P 1'
#
loop_
_entity.id
_entity.type
_entity.pdbx_description
1 polymer ?
#
loop_
_entity_poly.entity_id
_entity_poly.type
_entity_poly.pdbx_seq_one_letter_code
_entity_poly.pdbx_strand_id
1 'polypeptide(L)' 'MIKILFICHGNICRSPMAEFIFKKMITEAGLENEYIVDSAATSTEE' A
#
# COMPACT_ATOMS: atom_id res chain seq x y z
N MET A 1 7.00 8.64 -11.93
CA MET A 1 6.97 7.82 -10.71
C MET A 1 5.80 8.28 -9.84
N ILE A 2 4.76 7.47 -9.74
CA ILE A 2 3.51 7.74 -9.01
C ILE A 2 3.66 7.20 -7.58
N LYS A 3 3.24 7.98 -6.59
CA LYS A 3 3.31 7.60 -5.17
C LYS A 3 1.90 7.34 -4.65
N ILE A 4 1.68 6.17 -4.05
CA ILE A 4 0.39 5.74 -3.53
C ILE A 4 0.55 5.38 -2.05
N LEU A 5 -0.34 5.91 -1.22
CA LEU A 5 -0.40 5.63 0.21
C LEU A 5 -1.78 5.09 0.56
N PHE A 6 -1.86 3.83 0.98
CA PHE A 6 -3.10 3.24 1.47
C PHE A 6 -3.30 3.56 2.95
N ILE A 7 -4.51 4.00 3.32
CA ILE A 7 -4.82 4.41 4.69
C ILE A 7 -5.98 3.58 5.24
N CYS A 8 -5.82 3.06 6.46
CA CYS A 8 -6.95 2.58 7.28
C CYS A 8 -6.82 3.09 8.71
N HIS A 9 -7.67 2.63 9.62
CA HIS A 9 -7.71 3.18 10.98
C HIS A 9 -6.34 3.06 11.70
N GLY A 10 -5.82 1.85 11.84
CA GLY A 10 -4.61 1.54 12.62
C GLY A 10 -3.54 0.76 11.87
N ASN A 11 -3.69 0.59 10.56
CA ASN A 11 -2.68 0.00 9.67
C ASN A 11 -2.23 -1.42 10.04
N ILE A 12 -3.14 -2.28 10.51
CA ILE A 12 -2.84 -3.68 10.90
C ILE A 12 -3.54 -4.74 10.04
N CYS A 13 -4.57 -4.37 9.29
CA CYS A 13 -5.38 -5.32 8.53
C CYS A 13 -5.59 -4.87 7.08
N ARG A 14 -6.37 -3.80 6.86
CA ARG A 14 -6.83 -3.42 5.51
C ARG A 14 -5.76 -2.74 4.67
N SER A 15 -5.09 -1.71 5.19
CA SER A 15 -4.10 -0.97 4.41
C SER A 15 -2.80 -1.73 4.15
N PRO A 16 -2.22 -2.55 5.08
CA PRO A 16 -1.06 -3.39 4.75
C PRO A 16 -1.41 -4.47 3.72
N MET A 17 -2.63 -5.03 3.79
CA MET A 17 -3.12 -5.99 2.80
C MET A 17 -3.23 -5.34 1.42
N ALA A 18 -3.78 -4.13 1.33
CA ALA A 18 -3.87 -3.38 0.08
C ALA A 18 -2.47 -3.07 -0.51
N GLU A 19 -1.52 -2.63 0.32
CA GLU A 19 -0.14 -2.40 -0.10
C GLU A 19 0.49 -3.68 -0.70
N PHE A 20 0.38 -4.82 -0.02
CA PHE A 20 0.99 -6.08 -0.46
C PHE A 20 0.36 -6.59 -1.77
N ILE A 21 -0.98 -6.60 -1.85
CA ILE A 21 -1.68 -7.04 -3.05
C ILE A 21 -1.34 -6.13 -4.22
N PHE A 22 -1.33 -4.81 -4.02
CA PHE A 22 -1.05 -3.86 -5.10
C PHE A 22 0.40 -3.94 -5.58
N LYS A 23 1.38 -4.10 -4.65
CA LYS A 23 2.77 -4.37 -5.00
C LYS A 23 2.90 -5.63 -5.86
N LYS A 24 2.20 -6.72 -5.51
CA LYS A 24 2.17 -7.93 -6.33
C LYS A 24 1.62 -7.67 -7.73
N MET A 25 0.51 -6.95 -7.85
CA MET A 25 -0.09 -6.62 -9.15
C MET A 25 0.83 -5.75 -10.02
N ILE A 26 1.54 -4.78 -9.41
CA ILE A 26 2.52 -3.94 -10.11
C ILE A 26 3.66 -4.80 -10.68
N THR A 27 4.21 -5.71 -9.87
CA THR A 27 5.28 -6.61 -10.31
C THR A 27 4.79 -7.54 -11.42
N GLU A 28 3.57 -8.09 -11.31
CA GLU A 28 2.98 -8.94 -12.35
C GLU A 28 2.74 -8.18 -13.67
N ALA A 29 2.54 -6.86 -13.60
CA ALA A 29 2.39 -5.98 -14.75
C ALA A 29 3.73 -5.43 -15.30
N GLY A 30 4.86 -5.67 -14.64
CA GLY A 30 6.17 -5.13 -15.02
C GLY A 30 6.30 -3.61 -14.83
N LEU A 31 5.57 -3.04 -13.87
CA LEU A 31 5.47 -1.59 -13.63
C LEU A 31 6.23 -1.14 -12.37
N GLU A 32 7.09 -1.97 -11.79
CA GLU A 32 7.74 -1.72 -10.48
C GLU A 32 8.56 -0.42 -10.43
N ASN A 33 9.06 0.07 -11.57
CA ASN A 33 9.83 1.31 -11.66
C ASN A 33 8.95 2.56 -11.77
N GLU A 34 7.65 2.39 -11.99
CA GLU A 34 6.70 3.49 -12.17
C GLU A 34 5.99 3.87 -10.88
N TYR A 35 5.93 2.97 -9.89
CA TYR A 35 5.14 3.14 -8.68
C TYR A 35 5.95 2.97 -7.39
N ILE A 36 5.69 3.83 -6.41
CA ILE A 36 6.09 3.65 -5.01
C ILE A 36 4.81 3.49 -4.18
N VAL A 37 4.75 2.45 -3.35
CA VAL A 37 3.54 2.08 -2.60
C VAL A 37 3.89 1.84 -1.13
N ASP A 38 3.08 2.41 -0.24
CA ASP A 38 3.22 2.29 1.21
C ASP A 38 1.82 2.29 1.88
N SER A 39 1.76 2.02 3.18
CA SER A 39 0.53 2.07 3.98
C SER A 39 0.72 2.74 5.34
N ALA A 40 -0.30 3.45 5.81
CA ALA A 40 -0.26 4.13 7.10
C ALA A 40 -1.62 4.14 7.82
N ALA A 41 -1.56 4.50 9.10
CA ALA A 41 -2.72 4.57 9.99
C ALA A 41 -3.26 6.01 10.06
N THR A 42 -4.58 6.16 10.24
CA THR A 42 -5.15 7.45 10.69
C THR A 42 -4.98 7.68 12.19
N SER A 43 -4.85 6.59 12.96
CA SER A 43 -4.85 6.57 14.42
C SER A 43 -3.88 5.51 14.93
N THR A 44 -3.32 5.73 16.12
CA THR A 44 -2.55 4.70 16.84
C THR A 44 -3.40 3.96 17.87
N GLU A 45 -4.70 4.23 17.92
CA GLU A 45 -5.67 3.53 18.76
C GLU A 45 -6.24 2.32 18.00
N GLU A 46 -5.56 1.18 18.03
CA GLU A 46 -6.08 -0.11 17.50
C GLU A 46 -5.43 -1.31 18.21
#